data_AF-A0A847FD93-F1
#
_entry.id   AF-A0A847FD93-F1
#
_cell.length_a   1.000
_cell.length_b   1.000
_cell.length_c   1.000
_cell.angle_alpha   90.00
_cell.angle_beta   90.00
_cell.angle_gamma   90.00
#
_symmetry.space_group_name_H-M   'P 1'
#
loop_
_entity.id
_entity.type
_entity.pdbx_description
1 polymer ?
#
loop_
_entity_poly.entity_id
_entity_poly.type
_entity_poly.pdbx_seq_one_letter_code
_entity_poly.pdbx_strand_id
1 'polypeptide(L)'
;KEQDDINGLPISQDRKLAYSKIGIDRIVFTASTNPGEPLKPLHDVASTGEASRFTLAVKNALAQTDSTPILIFDEIDIGVGGRCGEVIGKKLWSLARHHQVICITHLPQIAAFADSHYRVIKVAENERHTTQIATLHSHDSATELAEMLSSKNYSDEAMQAAIDLVRKASEWKNREAK
;
A
#
# COMPACT_ATOMS: atom_id res chain seq x y z
N LYS A 1 11.51 16.10 20.63
CA LYS A 1 11.81 17.50 21.02
C LYS A 1 13.16 17.43 21.70
N GLU A 2 14.05 18.38 21.41
CA GLU A 2 15.24 18.57 22.24
C GLU A 2 14.78 18.74 23.68
N GLN A 3 15.28 17.88 24.57
CA GLN A 3 14.95 17.89 25.99
C GLN A 3 16.22 18.22 26.74
N ASP A 4 16.18 19.27 27.56
CA ASP A 4 17.35 19.64 28.36
C ASP A 4 17.61 18.59 29.44
N ASP A 5 18.87 18.28 29.68
CA ASP A 5 19.34 17.32 30.69
C ASP A 5 20.68 17.78 31.27
N ILE A 6 20.76 17.93 32.58
CA ILE A 6 21.96 18.37 33.30
C ILE A 6 23.15 17.40 33.13
N ASN A 7 22.87 16.13 32.86
CA ASN A 7 23.84 15.08 32.55
C ASN A 7 23.97 14.81 31.03
N GLY A 8 23.31 15.62 30.21
CA GLY A 8 23.25 15.49 28.76
C GLY A 8 24.51 15.95 28.03
N LEU A 9 24.46 15.87 26.70
CA LEU A 9 25.50 16.32 25.79
C LEU A 9 25.59 17.86 25.81
N PRO A 10 26.76 18.46 26.10
CA PRO A 10 26.91 19.91 26.08
C PRO A 10 26.86 20.45 24.64
N ILE A 11 25.90 21.33 24.36
CA ILE A 11 25.73 21.99 23.05
C ILE A 11 26.06 23.48 23.07
N SER A 12 26.07 24.10 24.25
CA SER A 12 26.60 25.44 24.49
C SER A 12 27.05 25.57 25.95
N GLN A 13 27.59 26.73 26.35
CA GLN A 13 28.09 26.94 27.72
C GLN A 13 27.03 26.66 28.81
N ASP A 14 25.76 26.95 28.53
CA ASP A 14 24.67 26.85 29.52
C ASP A 14 23.60 25.81 29.16
N ARG A 15 23.79 25.04 28.09
CA ARG A 15 22.77 24.11 27.60
C ARG A 15 23.34 22.73 27.31
N LYS A 16 22.70 21.73 27.92
CA LYS A 16 22.99 20.31 27.73
C LYS A 16 21.70 19.59 27.34
N LEU A 17 21.79 18.72 26.34
CA LEU A 17 20.64 17.97 25.83
C LEU A 17 20.70 16.49 26.18
N ALA A 18 19.53 15.94 26.53
CA ALA A 18 19.34 14.50 26.61
C ALA A 18 19.73 13.86 25.26
N TYR A 19 20.48 12.78 25.33
CA TYR A 19 20.86 11.99 24.17
C TYR A 19 20.55 10.52 24.41
N SER A 20 20.47 9.77 23.32
CA SER A 20 20.27 8.33 23.38
C SER A 20 21.17 7.64 22.37
N LYS A 21 21.05 6.31 22.26
CA LYS A 21 21.78 5.53 21.24
C LYS A 21 21.46 5.96 19.80
N ILE A 22 20.38 6.73 19.58
CA ILE A 22 19.98 7.26 18.28
C ILE A 22 20.33 8.77 18.10
N GLY A 23 21.11 9.35 19.02
CA GLY A 23 21.52 10.75 18.96
C GLY A 23 20.60 11.71 19.71
N ILE A 24 20.72 13.00 19.38
CA ILE A 24 19.95 14.12 19.94
C ILE A 24 18.86 14.64 19.00
N ASP A 25 19.01 14.39 17.70
CA ASP A 25 18.12 14.91 16.67
C ASP A 25 16.85 14.06 16.51
N ARG A 26 15.76 14.73 16.10
CA ARG A 26 14.55 14.06 15.66
C ARG A 26 14.42 14.17 14.14
N ILE A 27 14.52 13.04 13.46
CA ILE A 27 14.33 12.96 12.01
C ILE A 27 12.84 12.94 11.69
N VAL A 28 12.41 13.78 10.75
CA VAL A 28 11.04 13.82 10.24
C VAL A 28 11.06 13.87 8.71
N PHE A 29 10.17 13.10 8.07
CA PHE A 29 9.89 13.28 6.65
C PHE A 29 8.97 14.48 6.46
N THR A 30 9.30 15.37 5.52
CA THR A 30 8.49 16.52 5.15
C THR A 30 8.02 16.40 3.70
N ALA A 31 6.80 16.83 3.42
CA ALA A 31 6.23 16.84 2.08
C ALA A 31 5.41 18.11 1.83
N SER A 32 5.23 18.43 0.54
CA SER A 32 4.27 19.42 0.05
C SER A 32 3.34 18.68 -0.91
N THR A 33 2.09 18.48 -0.50
CA THR A 33 1.11 17.68 -1.27
C THR A 33 0.46 18.49 -2.38
N ASN A 34 0.36 19.82 -2.21
CA ASN A 34 -0.20 20.73 -3.20
C ASN A 34 0.84 21.75 -3.71
N PRO A 35 0.79 22.16 -4.99
CA PRO A 35 1.62 23.24 -5.51
C PRO A 35 1.39 24.54 -4.74
N GLY A 36 2.49 25.17 -4.28
CA GLY A 36 2.45 26.44 -3.54
C GLY A 36 2.29 26.31 -2.03
N GLU A 37 2.08 25.11 -1.49
CA GLU A 37 2.12 24.88 -0.04
C GLU A 37 3.56 24.78 0.48
N PRO A 38 3.84 25.20 1.73
CA PRO A 38 5.14 24.99 2.35
C PRO A 38 5.33 23.51 2.72
N LEU A 39 6.59 23.07 2.77
CA LEU A 39 6.94 21.76 3.34
C LEU A 39 6.48 21.68 4.80
N LYS A 40 5.72 20.64 5.10
CA LYS A 40 5.28 20.30 6.46
C LYS A 40 5.58 18.84 6.75
N PRO A 41 5.64 18.42 8.03
CA PRO A 41 5.81 17.02 8.37
C PRO A 41 4.74 16.15 7.68
N LEU A 42 5.15 15.03 7.08
CA LEU A 42 4.26 14.18 6.29
C LEU A 42 3.00 13.76 7.05
N HIS A 43 3.15 13.43 8.34
CA HIS A 43 2.04 13.05 9.21
C HIS A 43 1.01 14.16 9.48
N ASP A 44 1.37 15.43 9.22
CA ASP A 44 0.48 16.58 9.41
C ASP A 44 -0.31 16.93 8.14
N VAL A 45 0.14 16.47 6.96
CA VAL A 45 -0.42 16.88 5.65
C VAL A 45 -0.93 15.74 4.80
N ALA A 46 -0.43 14.53 4.99
CA ALA A 46 -0.82 13.39 4.17
C ALA A 46 -2.13 12.78 4.68
N SER A 47 -3.06 12.56 3.77
CA SER A 47 -4.16 11.61 3.99
C SER A 47 -3.62 10.20 4.23
N THR A 48 -4.42 9.31 4.84
CA THR A 48 -4.02 7.91 5.08
C THR A 48 -3.50 7.23 3.82
N GLY A 49 -4.19 7.41 2.68
CA GLY A 49 -3.76 6.85 1.40
C GLY A 49 -2.44 7.44 0.88
N GLU A 50 -2.21 8.74 1.05
CA GLU A 50 -0.93 9.37 0.65
C GLU A 50 0.23 8.91 1.52
N ALA A 51 0.03 8.78 2.84
CA ALA A 51 1.03 8.24 3.75
C ALA A 51 1.36 6.77 3.42
N SER A 52 0.35 5.95 3.12
CA SER A 52 0.52 4.58 2.67
C SER A 52 1.29 4.49 1.35
N ARG A 53 0.98 5.35 0.37
CA ARG A 53 1.70 5.40 -0.92
C ARG A 53 3.13 5.91 -0.78
N PHE A 54 3.38 6.89 0.09
CA PHE A 54 4.74 7.34 0.42
C PHE A 54 5.54 6.19 1.05
N THR A 55 4.94 5.48 2.00
CA THR A 55 5.54 4.31 2.65
C THR A 55 5.85 3.22 1.62
N LEU A 56 4.93 2.93 0.69
CA LEU A 56 5.17 1.98 -0.40
C LEU A 56 6.37 2.39 -1.26
N ALA A 57 6.53 3.68 -1.57
CA ALA A 57 7.65 4.20 -2.35
C ALA A 57 8.98 4.02 -1.61
N VAL A 58 9.03 4.35 -0.31
CA VAL A 58 10.22 4.15 0.53
C VAL A 58 10.56 2.67 0.67
N LYS A 59 9.57 1.81 0.92
CA LYS A 59 9.77 0.36 1.02
C LYS A 59 10.26 -0.24 -0.29
N ASN A 60 9.75 0.21 -1.44
CA ASN A 60 10.29 -0.20 -2.74
C ASN A 60 11.74 0.24 -2.93
N ALA A 61 12.08 1.48 -2.57
CA ALA A 61 13.45 1.99 -2.72
C ALA A 61 14.46 1.25 -1.83
N LEU A 62 14.00 0.69 -0.71
CA LEU A 62 14.82 -0.02 0.28
C LEU A 62 14.57 -1.53 0.29
N ALA A 63 13.89 -2.09 -0.71
CA ALA A 63 13.38 -3.47 -0.66
C ALA A 63 14.49 -4.53 -0.46
N GLN A 64 15.73 -4.24 -0.89
CA GLN A 64 16.86 -5.16 -0.73
C GLN A 64 17.51 -5.12 0.65
N THR A 65 17.34 -4.02 1.39
CA THR A 65 17.98 -3.80 2.69
C THR A 65 17.00 -3.80 3.84
N ASP A 66 15.70 -3.66 3.55
CA ASP A 66 14.65 -3.78 4.52
C ASP A 66 14.53 -5.22 4.99
N SER A 67 14.71 -5.43 6.30
CA SER A 67 14.60 -6.76 6.92
C SER A 67 13.18 -7.13 7.35
N THR A 68 12.18 -6.28 7.08
CA THR A 68 10.78 -6.54 7.46
C THR A 68 10.19 -7.63 6.57
N PRO A 69 9.87 -8.85 7.06
CA PRO A 69 9.49 -9.95 6.19
C PRO A 69 8.08 -9.82 5.59
N ILE A 70 7.14 -9.24 6.34
CA ILE A 70 5.73 -9.13 5.98
C ILE A 70 5.30 -7.67 6.04
N LEU A 71 4.68 -7.18 4.97
CA LEU A 71 4.17 -5.82 4.84
C LEU A 71 2.67 -5.86 4.54
N ILE A 72 1.89 -5.13 5.31
CA ILE A 72 0.43 -5.02 5.14
C ILE A 72 0.11 -3.60 4.70
N PHE A 73 -0.58 -3.47 3.57
CA PHE A 73 -1.09 -2.21 3.06
C PHE A 73 -2.61 -2.26 3.09
N ASP A 74 -3.19 -1.32 3.83
CA ASP A 74 -4.61 -1.03 3.84
C ASP A 74 -4.82 0.39 3.31
N GLU A 75 -5.98 0.64 2.71
CA GLU A 75 -6.39 1.96 2.20
C GLU A 75 -5.44 2.62 1.18
N ILE A 76 -4.56 1.84 0.53
CA ILE A 76 -3.59 2.39 -0.42
C ILE A 76 -4.26 2.98 -1.68
N ASP A 77 -5.48 2.52 -1.95
CA ASP A 77 -6.36 2.94 -3.04
C ASP A 77 -7.29 4.12 -2.70
N ILE A 78 -7.27 4.64 -1.46
CA ILE A 78 -8.08 5.80 -1.10
C ILE A 78 -7.68 7.03 -1.92
N GLY A 79 -8.69 7.66 -2.53
CA GLY A 79 -8.54 8.86 -3.36
C GLY A 79 -7.85 8.62 -4.69
N VAL A 80 -7.75 7.35 -5.13
CA VAL A 80 -7.02 6.95 -6.32
C VAL A 80 -7.98 6.56 -7.45
N GLY A 81 -7.80 7.16 -8.64
CA GLY A 81 -8.49 6.75 -9.86
C GLY A 81 -7.82 5.56 -10.57
N GLY A 82 -8.54 4.92 -11.50
CA GLY A 82 -8.09 3.68 -12.15
C GLY A 82 -6.68 3.71 -12.79
N ARG A 83 -6.25 4.85 -13.34
CA ARG A 83 -4.90 5.01 -13.92
C ARG A 83 -3.79 4.83 -12.88
N CYS A 84 -4.00 5.35 -11.68
CA CYS A 84 -3.01 5.24 -10.61
C CYS A 84 -3.04 3.85 -9.96
N GLY A 85 -4.19 3.14 -10.00
CA GLY A 85 -4.31 1.77 -9.51
C GLY A 85 -3.31 0.81 -10.15
N GLU A 86 -3.12 0.89 -11.48
CA GLU A 86 -2.13 0.05 -12.19
C GLU A 86 -0.69 0.30 -11.70
N VAL A 87 -0.33 1.57 -11.47
CA VAL A 87 1.00 1.93 -10.96
C VAL A 87 1.21 1.38 -9.55
N ILE A 88 0.19 1.47 -8.69
CA ILE A 88 0.24 0.91 -7.32
C ILE A 88 0.38 -0.61 -7.39
N GLY A 89 -0.40 -1.29 -8.22
CA GLY A 89 -0.31 -2.75 -8.42
C GLY A 89 1.10 -3.20 -8.84
N LYS A 90 1.72 -2.48 -9.78
CA LYS A 90 3.11 -2.72 -10.21
C LYS A 90 4.11 -2.57 -9.06
N LYS A 91 3.97 -1.53 -8.24
CA LYS A 91 4.85 -1.26 -7.09
C LYS A 91 4.67 -2.26 -5.96
N LEU A 92 3.44 -2.72 -5.70
CA LEU A 92 3.18 -3.78 -4.74
C LEU A 92 3.78 -5.11 -5.21
N TRP A 93 3.60 -5.46 -6.48
CA TRP A 93 4.17 -6.68 -7.06
C TRP A 93 5.71 -6.68 -7.03
N SER A 94 6.33 -5.54 -7.35
CA SER A 94 7.80 -5.39 -7.31
C SER A 94 8.32 -5.58 -5.89
N LEU A 95 7.66 -4.96 -4.90
CA LEU A 95 7.99 -5.14 -3.50
C LEU A 95 7.81 -6.59 -3.04
N ALA A 96 6.80 -7.28 -3.57
CA ALA A 96 6.53 -8.69 -3.31
C ALA A 96 7.60 -9.66 -3.87
N ARG A 97 8.65 -9.17 -4.55
CA ARG A 97 9.82 -9.98 -4.91
C ARG A 97 10.80 -10.14 -3.74
N HIS A 98 10.71 -9.26 -2.75
CA HIS A 98 11.60 -9.24 -1.59
C HIS A 98 10.87 -9.50 -0.28
N HIS A 99 9.57 -9.23 -0.22
CA HIS A 99 8.73 -9.34 0.98
C HIS A 99 7.44 -10.10 0.70
N GLN A 100 6.80 -10.61 1.75
CA GLN A 100 5.39 -10.97 1.66
C GLN A 100 4.53 -9.70 1.78
N VAL A 101 3.78 -9.38 0.74
CA VAL A 101 2.92 -8.18 0.70
C VAL A 101 1.46 -8.60 0.74
N ILE A 102 0.72 -8.10 1.73
CA ILE A 102 -0.73 -8.25 1.85
C ILE A 102 -1.35 -6.89 1.56
N CYS A 103 -2.22 -6.81 0.55
CA CYS A 103 -2.94 -5.59 0.21
C CYS A 103 -4.43 -5.83 0.32
N ILE A 104 -5.12 -4.96 1.06
CA ILE A 104 -6.59 -4.90 1.08
C ILE A 104 -6.99 -3.80 0.09
N THR A 105 -7.84 -4.12 -0.89
CA THR A 105 -8.20 -3.18 -1.96
C THR A 105 -9.59 -3.46 -2.51
N HIS A 106 -10.25 -2.41 -2.98
CA HIS A 106 -11.47 -2.47 -3.77
C HIS A 106 -11.24 -2.13 -5.25
N LEU A 107 -9.99 -1.85 -5.65
CA LEU A 107 -9.65 -1.51 -7.04
C LEU A 107 -9.21 -2.74 -7.83
N PRO A 108 -9.93 -3.12 -8.91
CA PRO A 108 -9.57 -4.28 -9.72
C PRO A 108 -8.20 -4.10 -10.41
N GLN A 109 -7.79 -2.86 -10.67
CA GLN A 109 -6.48 -2.55 -11.26
C GLN A 109 -5.31 -2.89 -10.33
N ILE A 110 -5.52 -2.92 -9.01
CA ILE A 110 -4.51 -3.37 -8.05
C ILE A 110 -4.58 -4.89 -7.89
N ALA A 111 -5.79 -5.42 -7.68
CA ALA A 111 -6.02 -6.84 -7.46
C ALA A 111 -5.53 -7.72 -8.64
N ALA A 112 -5.61 -7.25 -9.88
CA ALA A 112 -5.07 -7.94 -11.05
C ALA A 112 -3.55 -8.22 -10.99
N PHE A 113 -2.79 -7.48 -10.17
CA PHE A 113 -1.36 -7.70 -9.95
C PHE A 113 -1.04 -8.66 -8.81
N ALA A 114 -2.03 -9.19 -8.08
CA ALA A 114 -1.79 -10.17 -7.03
C ALA A 114 -1.23 -11.49 -7.59
N ASP A 115 -0.35 -12.15 -6.84
CA ASP A 115 0.07 -13.53 -7.16
C ASP A 115 -0.87 -14.57 -6.53
N SER A 116 -1.60 -14.17 -5.48
CA SER A 116 -2.72 -14.91 -4.92
C SER A 116 -3.84 -13.93 -4.60
N HIS A 117 -5.05 -14.24 -5.05
CA HIS A 117 -6.21 -13.37 -4.90
C HIS A 117 -7.22 -14.03 -3.96
N TYR A 118 -7.69 -13.28 -2.97
CA TYR A 118 -8.64 -13.74 -1.97
C TYR A 118 -9.86 -12.83 -1.95
N ARG A 119 -11.05 -13.42 -1.85
CA ARG A 119 -12.31 -12.70 -1.68
C ARG A 119 -12.77 -12.80 -0.23
N VAL A 120 -13.14 -11.66 0.34
CA VAL A 120 -13.76 -11.60 1.67
C VAL A 120 -15.27 -11.54 1.50
N ILE A 121 -15.99 -12.50 2.08
CA ILE A 121 -17.44 -12.66 1.93
C ILE A 121 -18.10 -12.64 3.31
N LYS A 122 -19.18 -11.89 3.47
CA LYS A 122 -20.05 -11.96 4.65
C LYS A 122 -21.18 -12.95 4.38
N VAL A 123 -21.27 -13.99 5.20
CA VAL A 123 -22.32 -15.01 5.14
C VAL A 123 -23.24 -14.83 6.34
N ALA A 124 -24.56 -14.80 6.11
CA ALA A 124 -25.56 -14.77 7.16
C ALA A 124 -26.16 -16.16 7.35
N GLU A 125 -25.89 -16.80 8.49
CA GLU A 125 -26.47 -18.09 8.86
C GLU A 125 -27.08 -17.99 10.26
N ASN A 126 -28.32 -18.44 10.45
CA ASN A 126 -29.01 -18.49 11.74
C ASN A 126 -28.90 -17.18 12.56
N GLU A 127 -29.22 -16.05 11.94
CA GLU A 127 -29.14 -14.69 12.53
C GLU A 127 -27.72 -14.22 12.92
N ARG A 128 -26.68 -14.97 12.58
CA ARG A 128 -25.28 -14.60 12.82
C ARG A 128 -24.56 -14.30 11.51
N HIS A 129 -23.96 -13.12 11.43
CA HIS A 129 -23.04 -12.80 10.34
C HIS A 129 -21.65 -13.36 10.64
N THR A 130 -21.14 -14.19 9.75
CA THR A 130 -19.76 -14.67 9.76
C THR A 130 -19.01 -14.10 8.55
N THR A 131 -17.71 -13.86 8.71
CA THR A 131 -16.85 -13.43 7.61
C THR A 131 -15.98 -14.60 7.20
N GLN A 132 -15.99 -14.93 5.91
CA GLN A 132 -15.21 -16.00 5.31
C GLN A 132 -14.24 -15.43 4.29
N ILE A 133 -13.11 -16.12 4.11
CA ILE A 133 -12.10 -15.79 3.10
C ILE A 133 -12.03 -16.96 2.12
N ALA A 134 -12.30 -16.70 0.85
CA ALA A 134 -12.19 -17.68 -0.22
C ALA A 134 -10.93 -17.38 -1.06
N THR A 135 -10.16 -18.42 -1.38
CA THR A 135 -9.06 -18.31 -2.35
C THR A 135 -9.64 -18.35 -3.75
N LEU A 136 -9.23 -17.45 -4.63
CA LEU A 136 -9.69 -17.40 -6.01
C LEU A 136 -8.66 -18.03 -6.95
N HIS A 137 -9.10 -18.99 -7.75
CA HIS A 137 -8.32 -19.52 -8.87
C HIS A 137 -8.46 -18.61 -10.11
N SER A 138 -7.70 -18.88 -11.18
CA SER A 138 -7.62 -17.97 -12.33
C SER A 138 -8.96 -17.56 -12.93
N HIS A 139 -9.90 -18.50 -13.08
CA HIS A 139 -11.25 -18.20 -13.56
C HIS A 139 -12.04 -17.34 -12.56
N ASP A 140 -12.05 -17.74 -11.29
CA ASP A 140 -12.79 -17.02 -10.23
C ASP A 140 -12.22 -15.62 -9.97
N SER A 141 -10.93 -15.43 -10.19
CA SER A 141 -10.28 -14.13 -10.11
C SER A 141 -10.77 -13.17 -11.20
N ALA A 142 -10.98 -13.64 -12.43
CA ALA A 142 -11.51 -12.78 -13.49
C ALA A 142 -12.96 -12.38 -13.19
N THR A 143 -13.77 -13.31 -12.68
CA THR A 143 -15.14 -13.05 -12.23
C THR A 143 -15.17 -12.01 -11.11
N GLU A 144 -14.32 -12.15 -10.09
CA GLU A 144 -14.24 -11.16 -9.00
C GLU A 144 -13.87 -9.77 -9.51
N LEU A 145 -12.86 -9.68 -10.39
CA LEU A 145 -12.47 -8.41 -10.98
C LEU A 145 -13.60 -7.79 -11.82
N ALA A 146 -14.40 -8.60 -12.51
CA ALA A 146 -15.57 -8.14 -13.25
C ALA A 146 -16.67 -7.60 -12.30
N GLU A 147 -16.89 -8.26 -11.16
CA GLU A 147 -17.78 -7.76 -10.10
C GLU A 147 -17.26 -6.47 -9.45
N MET A 148 -15.95 -6.33 -9.26
CA MET A 148 -15.34 -5.09 -8.78
C MET A 148 -15.48 -3.94 -9.78
N LEU A 149 -15.53 -4.23 -11.08
CA LEU A 149 -15.74 -3.26 -12.15
C LEU A 149 -17.22 -2.85 -12.32
N SER A 150 -18.17 -3.72 -12.00
CA SER A 150 -19.61 -3.51 -12.20
C SER A 150 -20.42 -3.71 -10.91
N SER A 151 -21.09 -2.65 -10.44
CA SER A 151 -21.70 -2.56 -9.10
C SER A 151 -22.92 -3.47 -8.82
N LYS A 152 -23.24 -4.45 -9.67
CA LYS A 152 -24.11 -5.64 -9.48
C LYS A 152 -24.57 -6.14 -10.85
N ASN A 153 -24.39 -7.44 -11.11
CA ASN A 153 -24.49 -8.12 -12.41
C ASN A 153 -23.32 -7.74 -13.34
N TYR A 154 -22.27 -8.57 -13.37
CA TYR A 154 -21.21 -8.37 -14.35
C TYR A 154 -21.77 -8.71 -15.74
N SER A 155 -21.67 -7.76 -16.66
CA SER A 155 -22.02 -7.97 -18.06
C SER A 155 -20.87 -8.67 -18.79
N ASP A 156 -21.12 -9.13 -20.01
CA ASP A 156 -20.07 -9.70 -20.85
C ASP A 156 -18.93 -8.69 -21.07
N GLU A 157 -19.24 -7.39 -21.15
CA GLU A 157 -18.24 -6.32 -21.27
C GLU A 157 -17.38 -6.18 -20.01
N ALA A 158 -17.97 -6.29 -18.82
CA ALA A 158 -17.24 -6.25 -17.56
C ALA A 158 -16.29 -7.45 -17.44
N MET A 159 -16.74 -8.64 -17.86
CA MET A 159 -15.90 -9.83 -17.90
C MET A 159 -14.74 -9.67 -18.90
N GLN A 160 -15.00 -9.15 -20.11
CA GLN A 160 -13.94 -8.88 -21.08
C GLN A 160 -12.92 -7.87 -20.54
N ALA A 161 -13.37 -6.80 -19.89
CA ALA A 161 -12.49 -5.83 -19.26
C ALA A 161 -11.63 -6.44 -18.14
N ALA A 162 -12.20 -7.33 -17.32
CA ALA A 162 -11.49 -8.05 -16.28
C ALA A 162 -10.42 -9.01 -16.84
N ILE A 163 -10.77 -9.78 -17.88
CA ILE A 163 -9.83 -10.66 -18.59
C ILE A 163 -8.66 -9.84 -19.14
N ASP A 164 -8.96 -8.66 -19.72
CA ASP A 164 -7.93 -7.76 -20.23
C ASP A 164 -7.03 -7.19 -19.13
N LEU A 165 -7.55 -6.88 -17.94
CA LEU A 165 -6.74 -6.47 -16.79
C LEU A 165 -5.77 -7.57 -16.37
N VAL A 166 -6.27 -8.80 -16.21
CA VAL A 166 -5.45 -9.97 -15.83
C VAL A 166 -4.37 -10.23 -16.87
N ARG A 167 -4.73 -10.19 -18.16
CA ARG A 167 -3.79 -10.38 -19.26
C ARG A 167 -2.70 -9.32 -19.26
N LYS A 168 -3.05 -8.03 -19.19
CA LYS A 168 -2.08 -6.92 -19.17
C LYS A 168 -1.15 -7.01 -17.95
N ALA A 169 -1.69 -7.32 -16.78
CA ALA A 169 -0.89 -7.53 -15.57
C ALA A 169 0.09 -8.70 -15.77
N SER A 170 -0.38 -9.84 -16.26
CA SER A 170 0.44 -11.03 -16.51
C SER A 170 1.55 -10.78 -17.55
N GLU A 171 1.23 -10.13 -18.66
CA GLU A 171 2.21 -9.75 -19.69
C GLU A 171 3.28 -8.82 -19.13
N TRP A 172 2.90 -7.85 -18.27
CA TRP A 172 3.86 -6.97 -17.63
C TRP A 172 4.74 -7.74 -16.63
N LYS A 173 4.15 -8.55 -15.73
CA LYS A 173 4.90 -9.37 -14.77
C LYS A 173 5.92 -10.27 -15.45
N ASN A 174 5.54 -10.90 -16.57
CA ASN A 174 6.41 -11.78 -17.33
C ASN A 174 7.56 -11.04 -18.04
N ARG A 175 7.42 -9.74 -18.31
CA ARG A 175 8.52 -8.91 -18.84
C ARG A 175 9.49 -8.50 -17.74
N GLU A 176 8.99 -8.15 -16.56
CA GLU A 176 9.83 -7.70 -15.43
C GLU A 176 10.53 -8.86 -14.71
N ALA A 177 9.98 -10.08 -14.79
CA ALA A 177 10.60 -11.28 -14.22
C ALA A 177 11.75 -11.85 -15.08
N LYS A 178 11.97 -11.31 -16.29
CA LYS A 178 13.08 -11.67 -17.19
C LYS A 178 14.26 -10.74 -16.97
#